data_AF-A0A2W4RAU1-F1
#
_entry.id   AF-A0A2W4RAU1-F1
#
_cell.length_a   1.000
_cell.length_b   1.000
_cell.length_c   1.000
_cell.angle_alpha   90.00
_cell.angle_beta   90.00
_cell.angle_gamma   90.00
#
_symmetry.space_group_name_H-M   'P 1'
#
loop_
_entity.id
_entity.type
_entity.pdbx_description
1 polymer ?
#
loop_
_entity_poly.entity_id
_entity_poly.type
_entity_poly.pdbx_seq_one_letter_code
_entity_poly.pdbx_strand_id
1 'polypeptide(L)'
;MIKLAYVARIKLAECWELRFLCPGLRSELTGIPKTELEKLEECAESLRKARIANATTQRGKIGRNEGCPCGSGKKFKRCLTR
;
A
#
# COMPACT_ATOMS: atom_id res chain seq x y z
N MET A 1 34.65 4.54 -2.57
CA MET A 1 33.87 3.37 -3.03
C MET A 1 34.02 2.26 -1.99
N ILE A 2 32.94 1.52 -1.69
CA ILE A 2 32.88 0.34 -0.81
C ILE A 2 32.92 0.59 0.73
N LYS A 3 32.00 1.41 1.28
CA LYS A 3 31.70 1.39 2.74
C LYS A 3 30.21 1.44 3.11
N LEU A 4 29.30 1.11 2.19
CA LEU A 4 27.84 1.11 2.45
C LEU A 4 27.13 -0.14 1.89
N ALA A 5 27.86 -1.22 1.63
CA ALA A 5 27.32 -2.49 1.15
C ALA A 5 26.98 -3.48 2.29
N TYR A 6 27.04 -3.06 3.56
CA TYR A 6 26.95 -3.97 4.71
C TYR A 6 26.07 -3.48 5.87
N VAL A 7 25.31 -2.39 5.72
CA VAL A 7 24.29 -2.06 6.72
C VAL A 7 22.96 -2.59 6.22
N ALA A 8 22.64 -3.78 6.74
CA ALA A 8 21.30 -4.35 6.83
C ALA A 8 20.71 -4.97 5.55
N ARG A 9 21.48 -5.87 4.93
CA ARG A 9 20.88 -7.16 4.56
C ARG A 9 20.28 -7.73 5.86
N ILE A 10 18.95 -7.76 5.95
CA ILE A 10 18.23 -8.73 6.77
C ILE A 10 18.46 -8.52 8.29
N LYS A 11 17.69 -7.59 8.88
CA LYS A 11 16.85 -7.97 10.02
C LYS A 11 15.43 -8.19 9.50
N LEU A 12 15.28 -9.23 8.66
CA LEU A 12 14.02 -9.96 8.54
C LEU A 12 13.92 -10.84 9.78
N ALA A 13 12.70 -10.94 10.32
CA ALA A 13 12.34 -11.60 11.58
C ALA A 13 12.91 -10.82 12.78
N GLU A 14 12.14 -10.20 13.67
CA GLU A 14 10.83 -10.54 14.20
C GLU A 14 10.16 -9.22 14.64
N CYS A 15 9.27 -8.69 13.83
CA CYS A 15 8.45 -7.54 14.23
C CYS A 15 6.97 -7.86 14.06
N TRP A 16 6.60 -9.03 14.58
CA TRP A 16 5.21 -9.31 14.92
C TRP A 16 4.82 -8.69 16.27
N GLU A 17 5.80 -8.20 17.07
CA GLU A 17 5.55 -7.48 18.34
C GLU A 17 5.60 -5.94 18.24
N LEU A 18 6.09 -5.33 17.15
CA LEU A 18 6.00 -3.87 16.98
C LEU A 18 4.64 -3.43 16.43
N ARG A 19 3.56 -4.05 16.91
CA ARG A 19 2.19 -3.57 16.74
C ARG A 19 1.96 -2.20 17.41
N PHE A 20 2.94 -1.70 18.17
CA PHE A 20 2.84 -0.51 19.01
C PHE A 20 3.93 0.56 18.83
N LEU A 21 4.76 0.55 17.77
CA LEU A 21 5.61 1.72 17.50
C LEU A 21 4.88 2.77 16.66
N CYS A 22 4.32 3.72 17.41
CA CYS A 22 4.16 5.13 17.11
C CYS A 22 3.33 5.48 15.86
N PRO A 23 2.05 5.84 16.02
CA PRO A 23 1.24 6.49 14.98
C PRO A 23 1.89 7.76 14.38
N GLY A 24 2.87 8.36 15.08
CA GLY A 24 3.55 9.60 14.66
C GLY A 24 4.85 9.44 13.86
N LEU A 25 5.44 8.23 13.74
CA LEU A 25 6.77 8.06 13.13
C LEU A 25 6.74 7.88 11.60
N ARG A 26 5.55 7.77 10.99
CA ARG A 26 5.41 7.49 9.55
C ARG A 26 5.68 8.71 8.66
N SER A 27 5.39 9.92 9.13
CA SER A 27 5.63 11.15 8.38
C SER A 27 7.09 11.59 8.42
N GLU A 28 7.79 11.35 9.53
CA GLU A 28 9.18 11.77 9.70
C GLU A 28 10.15 10.89 8.90
N LEU A 29 9.82 9.60 8.71
CA LEU A 29 10.61 8.69 7.86
C LEU A 29 10.53 8.99 6.36
N THR A 30 9.52 9.74 5.90
CA THR A 30 9.33 10.05 4.47
C THR A 30 9.53 11.52 4.13
N GLY A 31 9.58 12.42 5.12
CA GLY A 31 9.79 13.86 4.92
C GLY A 31 8.67 14.54 4.11
N ILE A 32 7.53 13.88 3.94
CA ILE A 32 6.42 14.40 3.13
C ILE A 32 5.54 15.29 4.02
N PRO A 33 5.34 16.58 3.68
CA PRO A 33 4.44 17.44 4.44
C PRO A 33 3.00 16.92 4.35
N LYS A 34 2.22 17.10 5.42
CA LYS A 34 0.84 16.58 5.53
C LYS A 34 -0.05 16.96 4.33
N THR A 35 0.12 18.17 3.81
CA THR A 35 -0.62 18.68 2.64
C THR A 35 -0.36 17.87 1.36
N GLU A 36 0.87 17.39 1.17
CA GLU A 36 1.23 16.54 0.03
C GLU A 36 0.73 15.11 0.23
N LEU A 37 0.67 14.63 1.49
CA LEU A 37 0.09 13.33 1.79
C LEU A 37 -1.39 13.26 1.39
N GLU A 38 -2.17 14.29 1.72
CA GLU A 38 -3.59 14.38 1.36
C GLU A 38 -3.80 14.32 -0.17
N LYS A 39 -2.98 15.05 -0.94
CA LYS A 39 -3.01 15.01 -2.41
C LYS A 39 -2.66 13.64 -2.97
N LEU A 40 -1.64 12.99 -2.41
CA LEU A 40 -1.22 11.66 -2.83
C LEU A 40 -2.29 10.60 -2.56
N GLU A 41 -2.98 10.69 -1.42
CA GLU A 41 -4.09 9.81 -1.08
C GLU A 41 -5.26 9.98 -2.04
N GLU A 42 -5.62 11.22 -2.39
CA GLU A 42 -6.66 11.51 -3.38
C GLU A 42 -6.31 10.95 -4.76
N CYS A 43 -5.07 11.17 -5.21
CA CYS A 43 -4.58 10.62 -6.47
C CYS A 43 -4.59 9.08 -6.46
N ALA A 44 -4.18 8.46 -5.35
CA ALA A 44 -4.18 7.01 -5.19
C ALA A 44 -5.59 6.42 -5.23
N GLU A 45 -6.57 7.04 -4.58
CA GLU A 45 -7.96 6.62 -4.62
C GLU A 45 -8.58 6.77 -6.02
N SER A 46 -8.25 7.84 -6.73
CA SER A 46 -8.65 8.03 -8.12
C SER A 46 -8.13 6.92 -9.03
N LEU A 47 -6.83 6.59 -8.90
CA LEU A 47 -6.19 5.52 -9.66
C LEU A 47 -6.78 4.14 -9.32
N ARG A 48 -7.06 3.90 -8.03
CA ARG A 48 -7.69 2.67 -7.54
C ARG A 48 -9.07 2.47 -8.17
N LYS A 49 -9.91 3.50 -8.19
CA LYS A 49 -11.25 3.47 -8.81
C LYS A 49 -11.14 3.20 -10.31
N ALA A 50 -10.25 3.90 -11.01
CA ALA A 50 -10.03 3.71 -12.45
C ALA A 50 -9.60 2.27 -12.80
N ARG A 51 -8.69 1.68 -12.03
CA ARG A 51 -8.26 0.27 -12.22
C ARG A 51 -9.40 -0.72 -12.02
N ILE A 52 -10.23 -0.51 -11.00
CA ILE A 52 -11.40 -1.37 -10.75
C ILE A 52 -12.41 -1.22 -11.89
N ALA A 53 -12.72 0.01 -12.30
CA ALA A 53 -13.63 0.29 -13.42
C ALA A 53 -13.14 -0.37 -14.73
N ASN A 54 -11.87 -0.20 -15.07
CA ASN A 54 -11.27 -0.83 -16.24
C ASN A 54 -11.34 -2.36 -16.18
N ALA A 55 -11.04 -2.96 -15.02
CA ALA A 55 -11.15 -4.40 -14.83
C ALA A 55 -12.61 -4.88 -14.95
N THR A 56 -13.58 -4.10 -14.45
CA THR A 56 -15.00 -4.44 -14.62
C THR A 56 -15.47 -4.33 -16.07
N THR A 57 -14.96 -3.35 -16.83
CA THR A 57 -15.28 -3.22 -18.25
C THR A 57 -14.67 -4.34 -19.08
N GLN A 58 -13.43 -4.74 -18.80
CA GLN A 58 -12.72 -5.76 -19.57
C GLN A 58 -13.16 -7.19 -19.24
N ARG A 59 -13.39 -7.50 -17.96
CA ARG A 59 -13.65 -8.88 -17.48
C ARG A 59 -15.07 -9.08 -16.96
N GLY A 60 -15.88 -8.03 -16.91
CA GLY A 60 -17.21 -8.06 -16.30
C GLY A 60 -17.15 -8.07 -14.78
N LYS A 61 -17.96 -8.92 -14.15
CA LYS A 61 -18.11 -8.93 -12.68
C LYS A 61 -16.88 -9.55 -12.01
N ILE A 62 -16.22 -8.78 -11.13
CA ILE A 62 -15.10 -9.27 -10.33
C ILE A 62 -15.63 -10.19 -9.23
N GLY A 63 -15.15 -11.43 -9.21
CA GLY A 63 -15.49 -12.41 -8.18
C GLY A 63 -15.04 -11.96 -6.79
N ARG A 64 -15.86 -12.20 -5.76
CA ARG A 64 -15.58 -11.75 -4.38
C ARG A 64 -14.25 -12.32 -3.81
N ASN A 65 -13.89 -13.54 -4.21
CA ASN A 65 -12.67 -14.22 -3.78
C ASN A 65 -11.47 -14.01 -4.72
N GLU A 66 -11.67 -13.38 -5.87
CA GLU A 66 -10.62 -13.08 -6.86
C GLU A 66 -9.65 -12.02 -6.34
N GLY A 67 -8.47 -11.94 -6.95
CA GLY A 67 -7.52 -10.88 -6.67
C GLY A 67 -8.08 -9.49 -7.00
N CYS A 68 -7.82 -8.49 -6.15
CA CYS A 68 -8.24 -7.12 -6.42
C CYS A 68 -7.44 -6.55 -7.60
N PRO A 69 -8.10 -6.03 -8.65
CA PRO A 69 -7.43 -5.42 -9.80
C PRO A 69 -6.79 -4.06 -9.47
N CYS A 70 -7.02 -3.54 -8.26
CA CYS A 70 -6.36 -2.35 -7.75
C CYS A 70 -4.83 -2.51 -7.55
N GLY A 71 -4.33 -3.75 -7.51
CA GLY A 71 -2.90 -4.05 -7.33
C GLY A 71 -2.47 -4.19 -5.85
N SER A 72 -3.41 -4.29 -4.92
CA SER A 72 -3.11 -4.42 -3.48
C SER A 72 -2.64 -5.82 -3.05
N GLY A 73 -2.69 -6.81 -3.94
CA GLY A 73 -2.40 -8.22 -3.64
C GLY A 73 -3.45 -8.92 -2.76
N LYS A 74 -4.51 -8.22 -2.35
CA LYS A 74 -5.59 -8.77 -1.51
C LYS A 74 -6.73 -9.32 -2.37
N LYS A 75 -7.49 -10.27 -1.82
CA LYS A 75 -8.79 -10.69 -2.38
C LYS A 75 -9.74 -9.48 -2.45
N PHE A 76 -10.59 -9.40 -3.47
CA PHE A 76 -11.49 -8.27 -3.71
C PHE A 76 -12.34 -7.91 -2.47
N LYS A 77 -12.91 -8.92 -1.81
CA LYS A 77 -13.67 -8.77 -0.56
C LYS A 77 -12.91 -8.22 0.64
N ARG A 78 -11.58 -8.32 0.64
CA ARG A 78 -10.72 -7.82 1.72
C ARG A 78 -10.09 -6.48 1.38
N CYS A 79 -10.17 -6.07 0.11
CA CYS A 79 -9.61 -4.81 -0.34
C CYS A 79 -10.64 -3.68 -0.28
N LEU A 80 -11.87 -3.93 -0.72
CA LEU A 80 -12.93 -2.91 -0.79
C LEU A 80 -13.75 -2.76 0.48
N THR A 81 -13.69 -3.73 1.40
CA THR A 81 -14.46 -3.73 2.66
C THR A 81 -13.62 -3.24 3.84
N ARG A 82 -12.62 -2.38 3.59
CA ARG A 82 -11.77 -1.80 4.62
C ARG A 82 -12.03 -0.32 4.72
#